data_AF-A0A535UGB4-F1
#
_entry.id   AF-A0A535UGB4-F1
#
_cell.length_a   1.000
_cell.length_b   1.000
_cell.length_c   1.000
_cell.angle_alpha   90.00
_cell.angle_beta   90.00
_cell.angle_gamma   90.00
#
_symmetry.space_group_name_H-M   'P 1'
#
loop_
_entity.id
_entity.type
_entity.pdbx_description
1 polymer ?
#
loop_
_entity_poly.entity_id
_entity_poly.type
_entity_poly.pdbx_seq_one_letter_code
_entity_poly.pdbx_strand_id
1 'polypeptide(L)'
;VEPLATLLSRMDVLDRVCVGSFSDDRLRRFRALAGDGVCTSMGPRAITRARLSSLTGRIPRQGALCIQLPVRQSGIPMVEPLMIRAAHRSGLAVHVWTIDDGAEMERLLDLGVDGIMTDTLDTLRGVLRRRGAWHEDGAAP
;
A
#
# COMPACT_ATOMS: atom_id res chain seq x y z
N VAL A 1 -17.75 -10.61 1.29
CA VAL A 1 -16.29 -10.80 1.10
C VAL A 1 -15.90 -12.27 1.00
N GLU A 2 -16.84 -13.15 1.32
CA GLU A 2 -16.76 -14.61 1.35
C GLU A 2 -16.35 -15.22 0.01
N PRO A 3 -16.95 -14.85 -1.15
CA PRO A 3 -16.59 -15.51 -2.40
C PRO A 3 -15.11 -15.35 -2.74
N LEU A 4 -14.56 -14.15 -2.49
CA LEU A 4 -13.14 -13.87 -2.68
C LEU A 4 -12.28 -14.63 -1.67
N ALA A 5 -12.63 -14.61 -0.38
CA ALA A 5 -11.87 -15.33 0.64
C ALA A 5 -11.80 -16.83 0.32
N THR A 6 -12.94 -17.44 0.02
CA THR A 6 -13.03 -18.86 -0.36
C THR A 6 -12.22 -19.15 -1.62
N LEU A 7 -12.28 -18.29 -2.64
CA LEU A 7 -11.50 -18.47 -3.86
C LEU A 7 -9.99 -18.44 -3.58
N LEU A 8 -9.52 -17.43 -2.85
CA LEU A 8 -8.08 -17.27 -2.57
C LEU A 8 -7.55 -18.41 -1.69
N SER A 9 -8.30 -18.85 -0.68
CA SER A 9 -7.94 -20.02 0.13
C SER A 9 -7.90 -21.30 -0.71
N ARG A 10 -8.88 -21.50 -1.61
CA ARG A 10 -8.92 -22.68 -2.49
C ARG A 10 -7.78 -22.71 -3.49
N MET A 11 -7.27 -21.55 -3.89
CA MET A 11 -6.17 -21.42 -4.84
C MET A 11 -4.79 -21.46 -4.15
N ASP A 12 -4.74 -21.41 -2.82
CA ASP A 12 -3.50 -21.36 -2.03
C ASP A 12 -2.57 -20.19 -2.45
N VAL A 13 -3.14 -18.99 -2.53
CA VAL A 13 -2.44 -17.77 -3.00
C VAL A 13 -2.52 -16.60 -2.03
N LEU A 14 -2.91 -16.84 -0.78
CA LEU A 14 -3.11 -15.78 0.22
C LEU A 14 -1.81 -15.03 0.56
N ASP A 15 -0.67 -15.71 0.46
CA ASP A 15 0.67 -15.17 0.67
C ASP A 15 1.13 -14.23 -0.47
N ARG A 16 0.51 -14.33 -1.65
CA ARG A 16 0.84 -13.56 -2.85
C ARG A 16 -0.16 -12.45 -3.18
N VAL A 17 -1.22 -12.30 -2.39
CA VAL A 17 -2.30 -11.35 -2.64
C VAL A 17 -2.43 -10.38 -1.48
N CYS A 18 -2.54 -9.09 -1.81
CA CYS A 18 -2.95 -8.07 -0.84
C CYS A 18 -4.32 -7.49 -1.18
N VAL A 19 -5.27 -7.59 -0.25
CA VAL A 19 -6.64 -7.12 -0.46
C VAL A 19 -6.85 -5.73 0.10
N GLY A 20 -7.26 -4.80 -0.76
CA GLY A 20 -7.65 -3.44 -0.40
C GLY A 20 -9.17 -3.21 -0.46
N SER A 21 -9.67 -2.26 0.32
CA SER A 21 -11.07 -1.84 0.27
C SER A 21 -11.28 -0.46 0.88
N PHE A 22 -12.22 0.32 0.34
CA PHE A 22 -12.72 1.56 0.95
C PHE A 22 -13.71 1.30 2.11
N SER A 23 -13.71 0.10 2.69
CA SER A 23 -14.58 -0.27 3.81
C SER A 23 -13.80 -1.07 4.86
N ASP A 24 -13.54 -0.44 6.01
CA ASP A 24 -12.91 -1.07 7.16
C ASP A 24 -13.68 -2.32 7.63
N ASP A 25 -15.01 -2.29 7.54
CA ASP A 25 -15.88 -3.42 7.89
C ASP A 25 -15.66 -4.64 7.00
N ARG A 26 -15.53 -4.41 5.69
CA ARG A 26 -15.24 -5.47 4.72
C ARG A 26 -13.84 -6.06 4.94
N LEU A 27 -12.84 -5.22 5.21
CA LEU A 27 -11.48 -5.68 5.49
C LEU A 27 -11.40 -6.52 6.77
N ARG A 28 -12.08 -6.09 7.84
CA ARG A 28 -12.16 -6.86 9.08
C ARG A 28 -12.82 -8.21 8.85
N ARG A 29 -13.97 -8.23 8.16
CA ARG A 29 -14.68 -9.47 7.83
C ARG A 29 -13.84 -10.39 6.96
N PHE A 30 -13.09 -9.83 6.01
CA PHE A 30 -12.19 -10.61 5.16
C PHE A 30 -11.03 -11.23 5.96
N ARG A 31 -10.37 -10.47 6.85
CA ARG A 31 -9.34 -11.00 7.75
C ARG A 31 -9.86 -12.13 8.66
N ALA A 32 -11.08 -11.98 9.19
CA ALA A 32 -11.70 -13.01 10.01
C ALA A 32 -11.96 -14.34 9.26
N LEU A 33 -12.12 -14.29 7.93
CA LEU A 33 -12.32 -15.48 7.09
C LEU A 33 -11.01 -16.07 6.57
N ALA A 34 -10.05 -15.21 6.22
CA ALA A 34 -8.80 -15.61 5.59
C ALA A 34 -7.67 -15.96 6.58
N GLY A 35 -7.81 -15.57 7.85
CA GLY A 35 -6.83 -15.84 8.91
C GLY A 35 -5.59 -14.94 8.86
N ASP A 36 -4.55 -15.33 9.60
CA ASP A 36 -3.37 -14.49 9.86
C ASP A 36 -2.38 -14.39 8.69
N GLY A 37 -2.59 -15.18 7.63
CA GLY A 37 -1.69 -15.25 6.48
C GLY A 37 -1.95 -14.21 5.38
N VAL A 38 -3.00 -13.37 5.50
CA VAL A 38 -3.42 -12.51 4.39
C VAL A 38 -2.94 -11.07 4.51
N CYS A 39 -2.35 -10.55 3.44
CA CYS A 39 -2.09 -9.12 3.33
C CYS A 39 -3.38 -8.35 3.11
N THR A 40 -3.59 -7.30 3.91
CA THR A 40 -4.64 -6.30 3.67
C THR A 40 -4.12 -4.89 3.80
N SER A 41 -4.72 -3.96 3.07
CA SER A 41 -4.49 -2.53 3.26
C SER A 41 -5.36 -1.95 4.36
N MET A 42 -5.10 -0.70 4.73
CA MET A 42 -5.97 0.07 5.62
C MET A 42 -7.23 0.57 4.91
N GLY A 43 -8.37 0.50 5.60
CA GLY A 43 -9.59 1.19 5.19
C GLY A 43 -9.53 2.70 5.51
N PRO A 44 -10.51 3.49 5.04
CA PRO A 44 -10.49 4.95 5.20
C PRO A 44 -10.42 5.40 6.67
N ARG A 45 -11.14 4.74 7.59
CA ARG A 45 -11.11 5.10 9.01
C ARG A 45 -9.74 4.81 9.61
N ALA A 46 -9.15 3.68 9.25
CA ALA A 46 -7.79 3.33 9.66
C ALA A 46 -6.75 4.32 9.11
N ILE A 47 -6.89 4.78 7.87
CA ILE A 47 -6.02 5.82 7.27
C ILE A 47 -6.13 7.14 8.03
N THR A 48 -7.33 7.61 8.35
CA THR A 48 -7.52 8.84 9.16
C THR A 48 -6.83 8.73 10.51
N ARG A 49 -6.98 7.58 11.20
CA ARG A 49 -6.29 7.33 12.48
C ARG A 49 -4.78 7.28 12.30
N ALA A 50 -4.30 6.63 11.24
CA ALA A 50 -2.88 6.52 10.91
C ALA A 50 -2.26 7.91 10.70
N ARG A 51 -2.98 8.81 10.01
CA ARG A 51 -2.56 10.20 9.82
C ARG A 51 -2.42 10.95 11.14
N LEU A 52 -3.43 10.89 12.00
CA LEU A 52 -3.38 11.51 13.34
C LEU A 52 -2.25 10.92 14.20
N SER A 53 -2.05 9.61 14.14
CA SER A 53 -1.02 8.91 14.92
C SER A 53 0.38 9.09 14.34
N SER A 54 0.52 9.45 13.05
CA SER A 54 1.84 9.63 12.43
C SER A 54 2.69 10.69 13.13
N LEU A 55 2.05 11.66 13.79
CA LEU A 55 2.69 12.69 14.60
C LEU A 55 3.37 12.14 15.86
N THR A 56 2.87 11.04 16.41
CA THR A 56 3.52 10.33 17.54
C THR A 56 4.59 9.36 17.07
N GLY A 57 4.74 9.21 15.75
CA GLY A 57 5.74 8.40 15.11
C GLY A 57 5.41 6.90 15.01
N ARG A 58 4.24 6.45 15.46
CA ARG A 58 3.79 5.06 15.30
C ARG A 58 2.33 5.00 14.85
N ILE A 59 2.04 4.04 13.96
CA ILE A 59 0.72 3.83 13.38
C ILE A 59 0.16 2.50 13.89
N PRO A 60 -1.02 2.49 14.52
CA PRO A 60 -1.71 1.25 14.87
C PRO A 60 -2.07 0.48 13.59
N ARG A 61 -1.47 -0.69 13.39
CA ARG A 61 -1.62 -1.51 12.17
C ARG A 61 -3.05 -1.96 11.90
N GLN A 62 -3.86 -2.19 12.95
CA GLN A 62 -5.25 -2.64 12.81
C GLN A 62 -5.42 -3.90 11.91
N GLY A 63 -4.42 -4.80 11.95
CA GLY A 63 -4.38 -6.01 11.11
C GLY A 63 -3.97 -5.77 9.65
N ALA A 64 -3.63 -4.54 9.25
CA ALA A 64 -3.10 -4.25 7.93
C ALA A 64 -1.58 -4.51 7.85
N LEU A 65 -1.12 -4.84 6.64
CA LEU A 65 0.30 -4.97 6.29
C LEU A 65 0.78 -3.81 5.39
N CYS A 66 -0.15 -3.06 4.81
CA CYS A 66 0.19 -1.88 4.00
C CYS A 66 -0.83 -0.74 4.16
N ILE A 67 -0.45 0.44 3.70
CA ILE A 67 -1.31 1.60 3.52
C ILE A 67 -1.29 2.02 2.06
N GLN A 68 -2.46 2.33 1.51
CA GLN A 68 -2.62 2.74 0.11
C GLN A 68 -3.19 4.16 0.10
N LEU A 69 -2.38 5.14 -0.29
CA LEU A 69 -2.70 6.56 -0.14
C LEU A 69 -2.87 7.24 -1.51
N PRO A 70 -3.85 8.14 -1.66
CA PRO A 70 -3.76 9.16 -2.70
C PRO A 70 -2.65 10.15 -2.32
N VAL A 71 -2.06 10.88 -3.28
CA VAL A 71 -1.08 11.94 -2.96
C VAL A 71 -1.71 13.03 -2.09
N ARG A 72 -2.97 13.36 -2.41
CA ARG A 72 -3.79 14.34 -1.68
C ARG A 72 -5.20 13.82 -1.46
N GLN A 73 -5.78 14.13 -0.31
CA GLN A 73 -7.18 13.85 -0.02
C GLN A 73 -7.86 15.11 0.50
N SER A 74 -8.92 15.58 -0.19
CA SER A 74 -9.63 16.82 0.15
C SER A 74 -8.70 18.03 0.34
N GLY A 75 -7.67 18.13 -0.51
CA GLY A 75 -6.67 19.20 -0.42
C GLY A 75 -5.58 18.99 0.64
N ILE A 76 -5.58 17.89 1.39
CA ILE A 76 -4.57 17.59 2.41
C ILE A 76 -3.48 16.67 1.81
N PRO A 77 -2.18 17.00 1.91
CA PRO A 77 -1.11 16.08 1.56
C PRO A 77 -1.15 14.84 2.46
N MET A 78 -1.14 13.66 1.84
CA MET A 78 -1.17 12.38 2.57
C MET A 78 0.20 11.69 2.58
N VAL A 79 1.00 11.91 1.54
CA VAL A 79 2.32 11.28 1.37
C VAL A 79 3.42 12.24 1.80
N GLU A 80 3.65 12.29 3.11
CA GLU A 80 4.67 13.13 3.74
C GLU A 80 5.75 12.30 4.45
N PRO A 81 6.97 12.83 4.61
CA PRO A 81 8.07 12.11 5.26
C PRO A 81 7.73 11.56 6.65
N LEU A 82 6.95 12.30 7.45
CA LEU A 82 6.51 11.83 8.77
C LEU A 82 5.57 10.63 8.68
N MET A 83 4.64 10.64 7.72
CA MET A 83 3.71 9.55 7.48
C MET A 83 4.44 8.29 7.04
N ILE A 84 5.36 8.41 6.08
CA ILE A 84 6.15 7.29 5.54
C ILE A 84 7.00 6.68 6.65
N ARG A 85 7.77 7.50 7.38
CA ARG A 85 8.59 7.01 8.50
C ARG A 85 7.77 6.33 9.58
N ALA A 86 6.58 6.84 9.91
CA ALA A 86 5.71 6.23 10.92
C ALA A 86 5.12 4.90 10.43
N ALA A 87 4.78 4.79 9.15
CA ALA A 87 4.32 3.55 8.53
C ALA A 87 5.42 2.49 8.54
N HIS A 88 6.62 2.81 8.07
CA HIS A 88 7.77 1.90 8.05
C HIS A 88 8.18 1.44 9.46
N ARG A 89 8.23 2.34 10.46
CA ARG A 89 8.45 1.96 11.87
C ARG A 89 7.38 1.04 12.44
N SER A 90 6.21 1.02 11.82
CA SER A 90 5.10 0.14 12.20
C SER A 90 5.06 -1.14 11.35
N GLY A 91 6.04 -1.33 10.46
CA GLY A 91 6.14 -2.45 9.53
C GLY A 91 5.03 -2.46 8.48
N LEU A 92 4.53 -1.29 8.09
CA LEU A 92 3.54 -1.10 7.03
C LEU A 92 4.23 -0.64 5.76
N ALA A 93 4.02 -1.34 4.65
CA ALA A 93 4.40 -0.85 3.33
C ALA A 93 3.48 0.31 2.91
N VAL A 94 4.02 1.29 2.18
CA VAL A 94 3.33 2.48 1.71
C VAL A 94 3.21 2.43 0.20
N HIS A 95 1.99 2.27 -0.30
CA HIS A 95 1.70 2.33 -1.73
C HIS A 95 0.92 3.61 -2.05
N VAL A 96 1.14 4.15 -3.25
CA VAL A 96 0.47 5.37 -3.73
C VAL A 96 -0.23 5.13 -5.06
N TRP A 97 -1.35 5.83 -5.26
CA TRP A 97 -2.19 5.68 -6.44
C TRP A 97 -2.94 6.99 -6.77
N THR A 98 -3.40 7.23 -8.00
CA THR A 98 -2.80 6.75 -9.26
C THR A 98 -1.80 7.82 -9.71
N ILE A 99 -0.56 7.43 -10.02
CA ILE A 99 0.51 8.37 -10.37
C ILE A 99 0.93 8.11 -11.81
N ASP A 100 0.75 9.10 -12.69
CA ASP A 100 1.10 8.96 -14.12
C ASP A 100 2.22 9.90 -14.58
N ASP A 101 2.57 10.88 -13.76
CA ASP A 101 3.69 11.79 -14.03
C ASP A 101 5.01 11.20 -13.54
N GLY A 102 6.01 11.14 -14.42
CA GLY A 102 7.31 10.55 -14.12
C GLY A 102 8.11 11.32 -13.07
N ALA A 103 7.99 12.65 -13.03
CA ALA A 103 8.71 13.47 -12.03
C ALA A 103 8.11 13.24 -10.63
N GLU A 104 6.78 13.12 -10.55
CA GLU A 104 6.08 12.77 -9.32
C GLU A 104 6.39 11.35 -8.86
N MET A 105 6.50 10.37 -9.77
CA MET A 105 6.97 9.02 -9.44
C MET A 105 8.36 9.06 -8.80
N GLU A 106 9.31 9.78 -9.41
CA GLU A 106 10.67 9.94 -8.87
C GLU A 106 10.63 10.58 -7.47
N ARG A 107 9.88 11.67 -7.30
CA ARG A 107 9.72 12.35 -6.00
C ARG A 107 9.14 11.43 -4.93
N LEU A 108 8.12 10.63 -5.27
CA LEU A 108 7.48 9.71 -4.31
C LEU A 108 8.40 8.54 -3.95
N LEU A 109 9.16 8.00 -4.91
CA LEU A 109 10.18 6.99 -4.66
C LEU A 109 11.31 7.53 -3.78
N ASP A 110 11.75 8.78 -3.97
CA ASP A 110 12.74 9.43 -3.11
C ASP A 110 12.22 9.68 -1.68
N LEU A 111 10.92 9.91 -1.54
CA LEU A 111 10.27 9.96 -0.23
C LEU A 111 10.21 8.60 0.48
N GLY A 112 10.42 7.51 -0.24
CA GLY A 112 10.44 6.14 0.29
C GLY A 112 9.09 5.42 0.22
N VAL A 113 8.24 5.71 -0.78
CA VAL A 113 7.09 4.82 -1.04
C VAL A 113 7.58 3.45 -1.54
N ASP A 114 6.90 2.39 -1.14
CA ASP A 114 7.25 1.01 -1.48
C ASP A 114 6.59 0.54 -2.79
N GLY A 115 5.54 1.23 -3.25
CA GLY A 115 4.85 0.88 -4.48
C GLY A 115 4.07 2.03 -5.09
N ILE A 116 4.03 2.05 -6.42
CA ILE A 116 3.26 3.01 -7.22
C ILE A 116 2.26 2.25 -8.07
N MET A 117 0.99 2.63 -7.98
CA MET A 117 -0.06 2.22 -8.90
C MET A 117 -0.20 3.32 -9.97
N THR A 118 -0.15 2.93 -11.24
CA THR A 118 -0.08 3.83 -12.39
C THR A 118 -0.88 3.25 -13.57
N ASP A 119 -1.42 4.13 -14.40
CA ASP A 119 -1.98 3.77 -15.70
C ASP A 119 -0.93 3.86 -16.83
N THR A 120 0.28 4.37 -16.53
CA THR A 120 1.38 4.58 -17.49
C THR A 120 2.59 3.70 -17.17
N LEU A 121 2.45 2.38 -17.41
CA LEU A 121 3.48 1.38 -17.07
C LEU A 121 4.84 1.64 -17.73
N ASP A 122 4.88 2.14 -18.98
CA ASP A 122 6.13 2.45 -19.66
C ASP A 122 6.89 3.60 -18.99
N THR A 123 6.17 4.60 -18.48
CA THR A 123 6.74 5.71 -17.71
C THR A 123 7.37 5.19 -16.42
N LEU A 124 6.62 4.41 -15.63
CA LEU A 124 7.11 3.85 -14.38
C LEU A 124 8.30 2.90 -14.61
N ARG A 125 8.25 2.06 -15.65
CA ARG A 125 9.38 1.20 -16.04
C ARG A 125 10.61 2.04 -16.38
N GLY A 126 10.46 3.12 -17.14
CA GLY A 126 11.54 4.04 -17.47
C GLY A 126 12.16 4.67 -16.22
N VAL A 127 11.34 5.13 -15.28
CA VAL A 127 11.78 5.66 -13.97
C VAL A 127 12.57 4.60 -13.19
N LEU A 128 12.01 3.40 -13.02
CA LEU A 128 12.65 2.33 -12.26
C LEU A 128 13.98 1.87 -12.90
N ARG A 129 14.06 1.79 -14.23
CA ARG A 129 15.32 1.46 -14.94
C ARG A 129 16.39 2.52 -14.72
N ARG A 130 16.06 3.82 -14.83
CA ARG A 130 17.02 4.91 -14.55
C ARG A 130 17.55 4.86 -13.11
N ARG A 131 16.72 4.40 -12.18
CA ARG A 131 17.07 4.23 -10.75
C ARG A 131 17.81 2.92 -10.45
N GLY A 132 18.00 2.03 -11.43
CA GLY A 132 18.55 0.69 -11.21
C GLY A 132 17.66 -0.21 -10.33
N ALA A 133 16.38 0.14 -10.17
CA ALA A 133 15.41 -0.56 -9.34
C ALA A 133 14.48 -1.49 -10.16
N TRP A 134 14.72 -1.61 -11.47
CA TRP A 134 13.98 -2.52 -12.33
C TRP A 134 14.67 -3.88 -12.40
N HIS A 135 13.95 -4.94 -12.06
CA HIS A 135 14.43 -6.31 -12.23
C HIS A 135 14.19 -6.74 -13.69
N GLU A 136 15.26 -6.92 -14.46
CA GLU A 136 15.16 -7.57 -15.78
C GLU A 136 14.91 -9.07 -15.52
N ASP A 137 13.81 -9.57 -16.07
CA ASP A 137 13.40 -10.99 -16.04
C ASP A 137 13.06 -11.61 -14.68
N GLY A 138 11.96 -11.17 -14.05
CA GLY A 138 11.17 -12.00 -13.10
C GLY A 138 11.87 -12.56 -11.86
N ALA A 139 13.16 -12.33 -11.70
CA ALA A 139 13.96 -12.72 -10.55
C ALA A 139 13.76 -11.65 -9.48
N ALA A 140 12.83 -11.92 -8.57
CA ALA A 140 12.83 -11.25 -7.28
C ALA A 140 14.14 -11.60 -6.55
N PRO A 141 14.74 -10.66 -5.79
CA PRO A 141 15.82 -10.98 -4.86
C PRO A 141 15.37 -11.96 -3.75
#